data_AF-A0AAD2UBA7-F1
#
_entry.id   AF-A0AAD2UBA7-F1
#
_cell.length_a   1.000
_cell.length_b   1.000
_cell.length_c   1.000
_cell.angle_alpha   90.00
_cell.angle_beta   90.00
_cell.angle_gamma   90.00
#
_symmetry.space_group_name_H-M   'P 1'
#
loop_
_entity.id
_entity.type
_entity.pdbx_description
1 polymer ?
#
loop_
_entity_poly.entity_id
_entity_poly.type
_entity_poly.pdbx_seq_one_letter_code
_entity_poly.pdbx_strand_id
1 'polypeptide(L)'
;MSGKPAARQGDMTQYGGPIVQGSAGVRIGAPTGVACSVCPGGMTSGNPVNPLLGAKVLPGETDLALPGPLPFILSRTYSSYRTRTPAPVGVFGPGWKAPSDIRLQLRDDALVLNDNGGRSIHFEPLLPGEAVYSRSESMWLVRGGKAAQPDGHTLARLWGALPPDIRLSPHLYLATNSAQGPWWILGWSERVPGAEDVLPAPLPPYRVLTGLADRFGRTLTYRREAAGDLAGEITGVTDGAGREFRLVLTTQAQRAEEARTSSLSSSDSSRPLSASPFPDTLPGTEYGPDRGIRLSAVWLMHDPAYPESL
;
A
#
# COMPACT_ATOMS: atom_id res chain seq x y z
N MET A 1 -23.69 16.01 -6.56
CA MET A 1 -23.85 14.57 -6.27
C MET A 1 -25.33 14.26 -6.07
N SER A 2 -26.00 13.75 -7.12
CA SER A 2 -27.41 13.33 -7.08
C SER A 2 -27.46 11.81 -7.02
N GLY A 3 -27.62 11.26 -5.81
CA GLY A 3 -27.86 9.83 -5.61
C GLY A 3 -29.35 9.61 -5.35
N LYS A 4 -29.95 8.58 -5.98
CA LYS A 4 -31.34 8.20 -5.74
C LYS A 4 -31.45 7.43 -4.41
N PRO A 5 -32.58 7.53 -3.67
CA PRO A 5 -32.76 6.82 -2.40
C PRO A 5 -32.77 5.30 -2.61
N ALA A 6 -32.22 4.56 -1.64
CA ALA A 6 -32.38 3.11 -1.58
C ALA A 6 -33.69 2.74 -0.85
N ALA A 7 -34.51 1.89 -1.46
CA ALA A 7 -35.67 1.28 -0.80
C ALA A 7 -35.27 0.07 0.06
N ARG A 8 -35.98 -0.12 1.17
CA ARG A 8 -35.99 -1.36 1.94
C ARG A 8 -36.93 -2.37 1.29
N GLN A 9 -36.69 -3.66 1.55
CA GLN A 9 -37.62 -4.72 1.15
C GLN A 9 -38.97 -4.50 1.86
N GLY A 10 -40.01 -4.15 1.09
CA GLY A 10 -41.35 -3.80 1.59
C GLY A 10 -41.74 -2.32 1.45
N ASP A 11 -40.83 -1.43 1.04
CA ASP A 11 -41.19 -0.03 0.75
C ASP A 11 -42.09 0.06 -0.50
N MET A 12 -43.07 0.96 -0.48
CA MET A 12 -44.02 1.12 -1.58
C MET A 12 -43.33 1.58 -2.88
N THR A 13 -43.56 0.82 -3.95
CA THR A 13 -43.31 1.23 -5.33
C THR A 13 -44.62 1.67 -5.96
N GLN A 14 -44.62 2.69 -6.83
CA GLN A 14 -45.73 2.82 -7.78
C GLN A 14 -45.79 1.51 -8.60
N TYR A 15 -47.00 1.02 -8.92
CA TYR A 15 -47.16 -0.23 -9.67
C TYR A 15 -46.42 -0.13 -11.01
N GLY A 16 -45.32 -0.88 -11.15
CA GLY A 16 -44.43 -0.82 -12.31
C GLY A 16 -43.59 0.47 -12.44
N GLY A 17 -43.50 1.29 -11.39
CA GLY A 17 -42.91 2.64 -11.41
C GLY A 17 -41.83 2.88 -10.34
N PRO A 18 -41.37 4.13 -10.20
CA PRO A 18 -40.27 4.49 -9.30
C PRO A 18 -40.61 4.28 -7.82
N ILE A 19 -39.55 4.11 -7.01
CA ILE A 19 -39.62 4.03 -5.55
C ILE A 19 -40.14 5.37 -5.01
N VAL A 20 -41.25 5.35 -4.27
CA VAL A 20 -41.87 6.55 -3.69
C VAL A 20 -41.67 6.67 -2.17
N GLN A 21 -41.06 5.67 -1.54
CA GLN A 21 -40.77 5.63 -0.11
C GLN A 21 -39.40 4.98 0.14
N GLY A 22 -38.57 5.60 0.99
CA GLY A 22 -37.22 5.14 1.32
C GLY A 22 -36.46 6.17 2.16
N SER A 23 -35.39 5.76 2.85
CA SER A 23 -34.61 6.68 3.69
C SER A 23 -33.77 7.62 2.81
N ALA A 24 -33.96 8.93 2.97
CA ALA A 24 -33.15 9.96 2.30
C ALA A 24 -31.64 9.88 2.64
N GLY A 25 -31.29 9.13 3.70
CA GLY A 25 -29.90 8.92 4.15
C GLY A 25 -29.21 7.69 3.58
N VAL A 26 -29.92 6.75 2.96
CA VAL A 26 -29.31 5.50 2.46
C VAL A 26 -28.98 5.64 0.98
N ARG A 27 -27.68 5.82 0.68
CA ARG A 27 -27.15 5.89 -0.68
C ARG A 27 -26.47 4.56 -1.03
N ILE A 28 -27.01 3.83 -2.01
CA ILE A 28 -26.33 2.66 -2.58
C ILE A 28 -25.09 3.14 -3.36
N GLY A 29 -23.92 2.54 -3.08
CA GLY A 29 -22.69 2.78 -3.82
C GLY A 29 -21.83 3.97 -3.37
N ALA A 30 -22.16 4.63 -2.24
CA ALA A 30 -21.29 5.62 -1.63
C ALA A 30 -20.36 4.96 -0.59
N PRO A 31 -19.06 5.32 -0.53
CA PRO A 31 -18.13 4.82 0.49
C PRO A 31 -18.56 5.16 1.93
N THR A 32 -19.51 6.09 2.09
CA THR A 32 -20.04 6.57 3.38
C THR A 32 -21.51 6.19 3.60
N GLY A 33 -22.03 5.17 2.92
CA GLY A 33 -23.42 4.73 3.09
C GLY A 33 -23.68 4.20 4.50
N VAL A 34 -24.16 5.05 5.41
CA VAL A 34 -24.54 4.68 6.77
C VAL A 34 -25.88 3.96 6.71
N ALA A 35 -25.87 2.67 7.01
CA ALA A 35 -27.11 1.92 7.23
C ALA A 35 -27.69 2.26 8.63
N CYS A 36 -29.01 2.07 8.80
CA CYS A 36 -29.74 2.51 9.99
C CYS A 36 -29.22 1.79 11.25
N SER A 37 -28.33 2.44 12.00
CA SER A 37 -27.72 1.91 13.23
C SER A 37 -28.70 1.78 14.40
N VAL A 38 -29.89 2.37 14.30
CA VAL A 38 -30.93 2.39 15.34
C VAL A 38 -32.08 1.42 15.06
N CYS A 39 -32.05 0.73 13.92
CA CYS A 39 -33.05 -0.26 13.58
C CYS A 39 -32.71 -1.60 14.28
N PRO A 40 -33.69 -2.41 14.73
CA PRO A 40 -33.41 -3.77 15.22
C PRO A 40 -32.73 -4.61 14.11
N GLY A 41 -31.52 -5.12 14.36
CA GLY A 41 -30.68 -5.74 13.31
C GLY A 41 -29.98 -4.75 12.38
N GLY A 42 -29.92 -3.48 12.77
CA GLY A 42 -29.34 -2.37 12.01
C GLY A 42 -27.84 -2.52 11.79
N MET A 43 -27.43 -2.69 10.54
CA MET A 43 -26.02 -2.62 10.16
C MET A 43 -25.57 -1.15 10.15
N THR A 44 -24.38 -0.86 10.67
CA THR A 44 -23.73 0.46 10.57
C THR A 44 -23.05 0.69 9.22
N SER A 45 -22.71 -0.40 8.52
CA SER A 45 -22.07 -0.40 7.18
C SER A 45 -22.80 -1.38 6.26
N GLY A 46 -23.10 -0.98 5.03
CA GLY A 46 -23.59 -1.89 3.99
C GLY A 46 -22.49 -2.83 3.46
N ASN A 47 -22.83 -3.70 2.50
CA ASN A 47 -21.85 -4.47 1.71
C ASN A 47 -21.27 -3.56 0.63
N PRO A 48 -20.01 -3.09 0.75
CA PRO A 48 -19.52 -2.02 -0.09
C PRO A 48 -19.12 -2.57 -1.47
N VAL A 49 -20.05 -2.50 -2.41
CA VAL A 49 -19.82 -2.80 -3.83
C VAL A 49 -19.85 -1.51 -4.62
N ASN A 50 -18.79 -1.27 -5.39
CA ASN A 50 -18.74 -0.18 -6.36
C ASN A 50 -19.74 -0.49 -7.49
N PRO A 51 -20.80 0.33 -7.69
CA PRO A 51 -21.86 0.03 -8.64
C PRO A 51 -21.42 0.13 -10.11
N LEU A 52 -20.33 0.86 -10.39
CA LEU A 52 -19.79 1.01 -11.75
C LEU A 52 -18.86 -0.15 -12.11
N LEU A 53 -18.05 -0.60 -11.14
CA LEU A 53 -17.03 -1.61 -11.36
C LEU A 53 -17.46 -3.03 -10.95
N GLY A 54 -18.58 -3.17 -10.22
CA GLY A 54 -18.99 -4.43 -9.60
C GLY A 54 -18.02 -4.93 -8.52
N ALA A 55 -17.07 -4.09 -8.09
CA ALA A 55 -15.98 -4.49 -7.22
C ALA A 55 -16.33 -4.30 -5.73
N LYS A 56 -15.98 -5.28 -4.90
CA LYS A 56 -16.02 -5.14 -3.45
C LYS A 56 -14.84 -4.28 -2.99
N VAL A 57 -15.12 -3.22 -2.23
CA VAL A 57 -14.11 -2.28 -1.74
C VAL A 57 -14.27 -2.12 -0.24
N LEU A 58 -13.26 -2.52 0.54
CA LEU A 58 -13.25 -2.23 1.98
C LEU A 58 -12.37 -0.99 2.22
N PRO A 59 -12.88 0.01 2.96
CA PRO A 59 -12.10 1.18 3.30
C PRO A 59 -10.87 0.81 4.14
N GLY A 60 -9.91 1.74 4.22
CA GLY A 60 -8.66 1.51 4.94
C GLY A 60 -8.90 1.25 6.42
N GLU A 61 -8.32 0.16 6.90
CA GLU A 61 -8.22 -0.19 8.31
C GLU A 61 -6.76 0.00 8.76
N THR A 62 -6.55 0.64 9.92
CA THR A 62 -5.22 0.81 10.50
C THR A 62 -4.94 -0.35 11.43
N ASP A 63 -3.93 -1.16 11.11
CA ASP A 63 -3.47 -2.28 11.94
C ASP A 63 -2.54 -1.79 13.06
N LEU A 64 -1.64 -0.86 12.73
CA LEU A 64 -0.68 -0.27 13.67
C LEU A 64 -0.37 1.18 13.26
N ALA A 65 -0.31 2.09 14.23
CA ALA A 65 0.17 3.45 14.02
C ALA A 65 1.19 3.82 15.09
N LEU A 66 2.39 4.20 14.66
CA LEU A 66 3.46 4.68 15.52
C LEU A 66 3.55 6.20 15.35
N PRO A 67 3.06 6.98 16.33
CA PRO A 67 2.98 8.42 16.20
C PRO A 67 4.38 9.03 16.15
N GLY A 68 4.53 10.05 15.32
CA GLY A 68 5.78 10.77 15.14
C GLY A 68 5.59 11.93 14.16
N PRO A 69 6.62 12.78 13.96
CA PRO A 69 6.53 13.90 13.04
C PRO A 69 6.23 13.50 11.60
N LEU A 70 6.74 12.33 11.20
CA LEU A 70 6.33 11.60 10.00
C LEU A 70 6.01 10.16 10.46
N PRO A 71 4.74 9.85 10.72
CA PRO A 71 4.36 8.63 11.42
C PRO A 71 4.50 7.40 10.52
N PHE A 72 4.89 6.27 11.13
CA PHE A 72 4.78 4.98 10.47
C PHE A 72 3.37 4.42 10.74
N ILE A 73 2.62 4.20 9.66
CA ILE A 73 1.26 3.67 9.73
C ILE A 73 1.21 2.42 8.85
N LEU A 74 0.95 1.29 9.49
CA LEU A 74 0.57 0.07 8.81
C LEU A 74 -0.95 0.05 8.70
N SER A 75 -1.42 0.11 7.47
CA SER A 75 -2.84 0.03 7.16
C SER A 75 -3.04 -0.77 5.89
N ARG A 76 -4.27 -1.27 5.75
CA ARG A 76 -4.66 -2.12 4.62
C ARG A 76 -6.00 -1.67 4.08
N THR A 77 -6.09 -1.62 2.76
CA THR A 77 -7.34 -1.44 2.02
C THR A 77 -7.58 -2.68 1.17
N TYR A 78 -8.84 -3.03 0.95
CA TYR A 78 -9.18 -4.15 0.07
C TYR A 78 -9.94 -3.64 -1.15
N SER A 79 -9.55 -4.12 -2.32
CA SER A 79 -10.32 -3.95 -3.54
C SER A 79 -10.30 -5.26 -4.33
N SER A 80 -11.47 -5.74 -4.70
CA SER A 80 -11.57 -6.86 -5.65
C SER A 80 -11.39 -6.43 -7.11
N TYR A 81 -11.25 -5.12 -7.36
CA TYR A 81 -11.03 -4.61 -8.71
C TYR A 81 -9.57 -4.79 -9.12
N ARG A 82 -9.34 -5.38 -10.30
CA ARG A 82 -8.01 -5.53 -10.88
C ARG A 82 -7.85 -4.59 -12.06
N THR A 83 -6.84 -3.73 -11.99
CA THR A 83 -6.44 -2.90 -13.13
C THR A 83 -5.65 -3.73 -14.14
N ARG A 84 -5.52 -3.24 -15.39
CA ARG A 84 -4.77 -3.97 -16.45
C ARG A 84 -3.28 -4.14 -16.11
N THR A 85 -2.73 -3.25 -15.29
CA THR A 85 -1.30 -3.16 -14.98
C THR A 85 -1.09 -3.15 -13.46
N PRO A 86 -1.57 -4.17 -12.74
CA PRO A 86 -1.59 -4.15 -11.28
C PRO A 86 -0.17 -4.20 -10.70
N ALA A 87 0.01 -3.65 -9.51
CA ALA A 87 1.19 -3.96 -8.70
C ALA A 87 1.16 -5.45 -8.28
N PRO A 88 2.34 -6.04 -7.98
CA PRO A 88 2.42 -7.37 -7.37
C PRO A 88 1.58 -7.51 -6.10
N VAL A 89 1.29 -8.75 -5.72
CA VAL A 89 0.66 -9.07 -4.44
C VAL A 89 1.61 -8.68 -3.30
N GLY A 90 1.14 -7.85 -2.38
CA GLY A 90 1.90 -7.40 -1.21
C GLY A 90 1.76 -8.34 -0.01
N VAL A 91 2.29 -7.92 1.14
CA VAL A 91 2.36 -8.73 2.38
C VAL A 91 0.99 -9.13 2.95
N PHE A 92 -0.08 -8.41 2.62
CA PHE A 92 -1.44 -8.74 3.07
C PHE A 92 -2.18 -9.73 2.16
N GLY A 93 -1.55 -10.15 1.06
CA GLY A 93 -2.12 -11.09 0.12
C GLY A 93 -3.02 -10.45 -0.95
N PRO A 94 -3.66 -11.29 -1.79
CA PRO A 94 -4.44 -10.86 -2.94
C PRO A 94 -5.57 -9.88 -2.61
N GLY A 95 -5.76 -8.86 -3.45
CA GLY A 95 -6.78 -7.82 -3.27
C GLY A 95 -6.49 -6.78 -2.18
N TRP A 96 -5.59 -7.08 -1.24
CA TRP A 96 -5.15 -6.13 -0.21
C TRP A 96 -4.01 -5.23 -0.71
N LYS A 97 -3.98 -3.99 -0.21
CA LYS A 97 -2.98 -2.98 -0.52
C LYS A 97 -2.62 -2.19 0.73
N ALA A 98 -1.34 -1.99 0.95
CA ALA A 98 -0.80 -1.10 1.96
C ALA A 98 -0.24 0.18 1.34
N PRO A 99 -0.14 1.30 2.09
CA PRO A 99 0.58 2.49 1.65
C PRO A 99 2.02 2.22 1.21
N SER A 100 2.68 1.23 1.83
CA SER A 100 4.04 0.81 1.49
C SER A 100 4.16 0.03 0.17
N ASP A 101 3.05 -0.41 -0.41
CA ASP A 101 3.00 -1.14 -1.70
C ASP A 101 3.00 -0.20 -2.92
N ILE A 102 3.01 1.12 -2.72
CA ILE A 102 3.09 2.09 -3.82
C ILE A 102 4.31 1.77 -4.69
N ARG A 103 4.08 1.71 -6.00
CA ARG A 103 5.06 1.27 -6.99
C ARG A 103 4.92 2.08 -8.27
N LEU A 104 6.04 2.39 -8.91
CA LEU A 104 6.08 2.95 -10.25
C LEU A 104 6.62 1.91 -11.21
N GLN A 105 5.90 1.55 -12.26
CA GLN A 105 6.41 0.72 -13.35
C GLN A 105 7.01 1.63 -14.43
N LEU A 106 8.22 1.30 -14.88
CA LEU A 106 8.90 2.00 -15.97
C LEU A 106 8.73 1.15 -17.22
N ARG A 107 7.96 1.65 -18.19
CA ARG A 107 7.77 1.03 -19.50
C ARG A 107 8.43 1.90 -20.57
N ASP A 108 8.61 1.34 -21.75
CA ASP A 108 9.27 2.04 -22.85
C ASP A 108 8.53 3.31 -23.27
N ASP A 109 7.19 3.30 -23.20
CA ASP A 109 6.29 4.37 -23.64
C ASP A 109 5.49 5.01 -22.51
N ALA A 110 5.62 4.55 -21.26
CA ALA A 110 4.78 5.03 -20.17
C ALA A 110 5.38 4.82 -18.77
N LEU A 111 4.94 5.68 -17.85
CA LEU A 111 5.07 5.48 -16.41
C LEU A 111 3.71 5.06 -15.83
N VAL A 112 3.70 3.98 -15.04
CA VAL A 112 2.47 3.53 -14.37
C VAL A 112 2.65 3.55 -12.86
N LEU A 113 2.01 4.51 -12.20
CA LEU A 113 1.99 4.58 -10.75
C LEU A 113 0.85 3.71 -10.21
N ASN A 114 1.21 2.68 -9.45
CA ASN A 114 0.28 1.93 -8.63
C ASN A 114 0.18 2.60 -7.25
N ASP A 115 -1.01 3.09 -6.92
CA ASP A 115 -1.25 3.76 -5.65
C ASP A 115 -1.61 2.78 -4.52
N ASN A 116 -1.82 3.33 -3.32
CA ASN A 116 -2.18 2.56 -2.12
C ASN A 116 -3.61 1.99 -2.14
N GLY A 117 -4.43 2.35 -3.14
CA GLY A 117 -5.77 1.82 -3.37
C GLY A 117 -5.80 0.73 -4.45
N GLY A 118 -4.64 0.35 -5.00
CA GLY A 118 -4.52 -0.66 -6.06
C GLY A 118 -4.91 -0.15 -7.44
N ARG A 119 -5.02 1.17 -7.63
CA ARG A 119 -5.27 1.79 -8.93
C ARG A 119 -4.00 1.79 -9.77
N SER A 120 -4.15 1.98 -11.07
CA SER A 120 -3.05 2.21 -12.02
C SER A 120 -3.26 3.58 -12.66
N ILE A 121 -2.32 4.49 -12.42
CA ILE A 121 -2.34 5.85 -12.94
C ILE A 121 -1.24 5.96 -13.98
N HIS A 122 -1.60 6.37 -15.19
CA HIS A 122 -0.70 6.43 -16.33
C HIS A 122 -0.18 7.84 -16.55
N PHE A 123 1.11 7.96 -16.79
CA PHE A 123 1.81 9.19 -17.12
C PHE A 123 2.72 8.96 -18.33
N GLU A 124 3.01 10.03 -19.06
CA GLU A 124 4.08 10.05 -20.06
C GLU A 124 5.45 9.82 -19.39
N PRO A 125 6.44 9.28 -20.11
CA PRO A 125 7.82 9.20 -19.62
C PRO A 125 8.38 10.57 -19.24
N LEU A 126 9.14 10.62 -18.14
CA LEU A 126 9.82 11.83 -17.67
C LEU A 126 11.33 11.71 -17.89
N LEU A 127 11.93 12.74 -18.46
CA LEU A 127 13.38 12.94 -18.47
C LEU A 127 13.87 13.36 -17.07
N PRO A 128 15.16 13.16 -16.74
CA PRO A 128 15.72 13.62 -15.47
C PRO A 128 15.44 15.11 -15.21
N GLY A 129 14.93 15.42 -14.01
CA GLY A 129 14.56 16.77 -13.60
C GLY A 129 13.19 17.26 -14.05
N GLU A 130 12.43 16.49 -14.84
CA GLU A 130 11.09 16.85 -15.27
C GLU A 130 10.02 16.56 -14.22
N ALA A 131 8.93 17.33 -14.29
CA ALA A 131 7.77 17.23 -13.41
C ALA A 131 6.50 17.29 -14.26
N VAL A 132 5.49 16.50 -13.88
CA VAL A 132 4.15 16.55 -14.46
C VAL A 132 3.10 16.63 -13.36
N TYR A 133 2.08 17.46 -13.57
CA TYR A 133 0.90 17.53 -12.72
C TYR A 133 -0.28 16.84 -13.41
N SER A 134 -0.81 15.80 -12.78
CA SER A 134 -2.09 15.21 -13.19
C SER A 134 -3.23 15.96 -12.50
N ARG A 135 -4.05 16.65 -13.30
CA ARG A 135 -5.24 17.35 -12.80
C ARG A 135 -6.33 16.40 -12.33
N SER A 136 -6.50 15.26 -13.01
CA SER A 136 -7.51 14.25 -12.63
C SER A 136 -7.19 13.59 -11.30
N GLU A 137 -5.89 13.41 -11.02
CA GLU A 137 -5.41 12.80 -9.79
C GLU A 137 -5.05 13.81 -8.70
N SER A 138 -5.03 15.10 -9.05
CA SER A 138 -4.57 16.18 -8.18
C SER A 138 -3.21 15.89 -7.55
N MET A 139 -2.25 15.43 -8.36
CA MET A 139 -0.92 15.07 -7.89
C MET A 139 0.19 15.36 -8.89
N TRP A 140 1.40 15.52 -8.34
CA TRP A 140 2.64 15.66 -9.09
C TRP A 140 3.40 14.34 -9.11
N LEU A 141 4.00 14.04 -10.26
CA LEU A 141 5.06 13.06 -10.42
C LEU A 141 6.29 13.79 -10.95
N VAL A 142 7.43 13.58 -10.31
CA VAL A 142 8.69 14.26 -10.60
C VAL A 142 9.80 13.24 -10.70
N ARG A 143 10.69 13.37 -11.68
CA ARG A 143 11.92 12.59 -11.74
C ARG A 143 13.06 13.41 -11.17
N GLY A 144 13.88 12.79 -10.31
CA GLY A 144 15.12 13.41 -9.83
C GLY A 144 16.10 13.71 -10.96
N GLY A 145 17.22 14.35 -10.62
CA GLY A 145 18.23 14.79 -11.60
C GLY A 145 18.37 16.30 -11.72
N LYS A 146 17.84 17.09 -10.78
CA LYS A 146 17.96 18.55 -10.81
C LYS A 146 18.16 19.12 -9.41
N ALA A 147 19.09 20.08 -9.29
CA ALA A 147 19.37 20.73 -8.03
C ALA A 147 18.17 21.54 -7.52
N ALA A 148 17.61 22.42 -8.34
CA ALA A 148 16.52 23.30 -7.93
C ALA A 148 15.40 23.33 -8.97
N GLN A 149 14.16 23.53 -8.51
CA GLN A 149 13.07 23.88 -9.41
C GLN A 149 13.22 25.34 -9.87
N PRO A 150 12.66 25.71 -11.03
CA PRO A 150 12.65 27.10 -11.47
C PRO A 150 11.97 28.02 -10.45
N ASP A 151 12.35 29.30 -10.45
CA ASP A 151 11.72 30.31 -9.61
C ASP A 151 10.21 30.39 -9.86
N GLY A 152 9.43 30.50 -8.78
CA GLY A 152 7.97 30.52 -8.85
C GLY A 152 7.31 29.15 -9.08
N HIS A 153 8.06 28.06 -9.29
CA HIS A 153 7.49 26.73 -9.40
C HIS A 153 6.79 26.31 -8.09
N THR A 154 5.57 25.76 -8.18
CA THR A 154 4.74 25.39 -7.02
C THR A 154 5.46 24.47 -6.03
N LEU A 155 6.30 23.56 -6.53
CA LEU A 155 7.05 22.60 -5.72
C LEU A 155 8.43 23.10 -5.27
N ALA A 156 8.85 24.32 -5.59
CA ALA A 156 10.24 24.75 -5.37
C ALA A 156 10.70 24.63 -3.92
N ARG A 157 9.87 25.08 -2.96
CA ARG A 157 10.19 24.98 -1.53
C ARG A 157 10.27 23.52 -1.06
N LEU A 158 9.30 22.70 -1.47
CA LEU A 158 9.24 21.29 -1.08
C LEU A 158 10.39 20.48 -1.71
N TRP A 159 10.78 20.81 -2.94
CA TRP A 159 11.94 20.23 -3.61
C TRP A 159 13.25 20.62 -2.93
N GLY A 160 13.40 21.89 -2.54
CA GLY A 160 14.59 22.40 -1.87
C GLY A 160 14.84 21.80 -0.49
N ALA A 161 13.80 21.26 0.16
CA ALA A 161 13.90 20.54 1.43
C ALA A 161 14.45 19.11 1.29
N LEU A 162 14.51 18.56 0.07
CA LEU A 162 15.04 17.22 -0.15
C LEU A 162 16.57 17.20 -0.01
N PRO A 163 17.13 16.17 0.66
CA PRO A 163 18.55 15.88 0.62
C PRO A 163 19.12 15.84 -0.82
N PRO A 164 20.36 16.31 -1.05
CA PRO A 164 20.97 16.36 -2.39
C PRO A 164 21.00 15.02 -3.11
N ASP A 165 21.32 13.94 -2.40
CA ASP A 165 21.33 12.56 -2.91
C ASP A 165 19.96 12.12 -3.47
N ILE A 166 18.86 12.62 -2.91
CA ILE A 166 17.51 12.34 -3.41
C ILE A 166 17.21 13.17 -4.65
N ARG A 167 17.33 14.50 -4.58
CA ARG A 167 16.91 15.40 -5.67
C ARG A 167 17.82 15.36 -6.90
N LEU A 168 19.11 15.06 -6.71
CA LEU A 168 20.08 14.96 -7.81
C LEU A 168 20.08 13.59 -8.48
N SER A 169 19.47 12.56 -7.89
CA SER A 169 19.46 11.22 -8.47
C SER A 169 18.50 11.11 -9.67
N PRO A 170 18.98 10.83 -10.89
CA PRO A 170 18.11 10.64 -12.06
C PRO A 170 17.35 9.31 -12.04
N HIS A 171 17.64 8.45 -11.05
CA HIS A 171 17.03 7.14 -10.90
C HIS A 171 15.85 7.14 -9.92
N LEU A 172 15.68 8.19 -9.12
CA LEU A 172 14.57 8.32 -8.20
C LEU A 172 13.40 9.05 -8.84
N TYR A 173 12.20 8.61 -8.46
CA TYR A 173 10.96 9.31 -8.78
C TYR A 173 10.29 9.74 -7.48
N LEU A 174 9.61 10.87 -7.53
CA LEU A 174 9.01 11.53 -6.39
C LEU A 174 7.56 11.84 -6.74
N ALA A 175 6.64 11.49 -5.85
CA ALA A 175 5.23 11.81 -6.03
C ALA A 175 4.68 12.57 -4.82
N THR A 176 3.77 13.50 -5.05
CA THR A 176 3.07 14.21 -3.98
C THR A 176 1.73 14.74 -4.46
N ASN A 177 0.72 14.69 -3.60
CA ASN A 177 -0.60 15.28 -3.85
C ASN A 177 -0.74 16.69 -3.23
N SER A 178 0.34 17.24 -2.68
CA SER A 178 0.33 18.53 -1.98
C SER A 178 1.64 19.27 -2.18
N ALA A 179 1.56 20.58 -2.44
CA ALA A 179 2.74 21.45 -2.46
C ALA A 179 3.46 21.54 -1.10
N GLN A 180 2.82 21.07 -0.03
CA GLN A 180 3.38 21.00 1.32
C GLN A 180 3.96 19.63 1.67
N GLY A 181 3.85 18.64 0.78
CA GLY A 181 4.33 17.28 0.99
C GLY A 181 3.37 16.39 1.78
N PRO A 182 3.86 15.22 2.23
CA PRO A 182 5.22 14.73 2.03
C PRO A 182 5.49 14.33 0.56
N TRP A 183 6.77 14.16 0.23
CA TRP A 183 7.21 13.40 -0.93
C TRP A 183 7.10 11.90 -0.66
N TRP A 184 6.60 11.16 -1.63
CA TRP A 184 6.75 9.72 -1.74
C TRP A 184 8.01 9.43 -2.55
N ILE A 185 9.01 8.80 -1.94
CA ILE A 185 10.31 8.54 -2.57
C ILE A 185 10.27 7.13 -3.18
N LEU A 186 10.23 7.09 -4.50
CA LEU A 186 10.15 5.86 -5.30
C LEU A 186 11.55 5.53 -5.83
N GLY A 187 12.18 4.57 -5.15
CA GLY A 187 13.54 4.09 -5.42
C GLY A 187 13.55 2.62 -5.85
N TRP A 188 14.70 1.97 -5.77
CA TRP A 188 14.82 0.52 -6.00
C TRP A 188 15.09 -0.19 -4.68
N SER A 189 14.77 -1.48 -4.62
CA SER A 189 15.29 -2.32 -3.55
C SER A 189 16.72 -2.68 -3.92
N GLU A 190 17.63 -2.56 -2.96
CA GLU A 190 18.94 -3.20 -3.08
C GLU A 190 18.73 -4.71 -3.33
N ARG A 191 19.61 -5.27 -4.15
CA ARG A 191 19.63 -6.69 -4.48
C ARG A 191 21.08 -7.14 -4.53
N VAL A 192 21.35 -8.32 -3.99
CA VAL A 192 22.64 -9.01 -4.19
C VAL A 192 22.63 -9.61 -5.61
N PRO A 193 23.53 -9.18 -6.52
CA PRO A 193 23.67 -9.79 -7.83
C PRO A 193 24.07 -11.26 -7.72
N GLY A 194 23.55 -12.11 -8.59
CA GLY A 194 23.99 -13.49 -8.72
C GLY A 194 25.39 -13.59 -9.31
N ALA A 195 26.05 -14.74 -9.17
CA ALA A 195 27.41 -14.96 -9.66
C ALA A 195 27.57 -14.71 -11.18
N GLU A 196 26.50 -14.92 -11.94
CA GLU A 196 26.44 -14.76 -13.40
C GLU A 196 25.89 -13.38 -13.85
N ASP A 197 25.49 -12.51 -12.91
CA ASP A 197 24.92 -11.20 -13.25
C ASP A 197 26.04 -10.24 -13.69
N VAL A 198 25.83 -9.53 -14.81
CA VAL A 198 26.75 -8.48 -15.29
C VAL A 198 26.73 -7.29 -14.32
N LEU A 199 27.91 -6.80 -13.93
CA LEU A 199 28.06 -5.67 -13.00
C LEU A 199 28.42 -4.34 -13.70
N PRO A 200 27.84 -3.20 -13.28
CA PRO A 200 26.77 -3.10 -12.27
C PRO A 200 25.45 -3.66 -12.83
N ALA A 201 24.73 -4.40 -11.98
CA ALA A 201 23.45 -4.98 -12.38
C ALA A 201 22.47 -3.87 -12.80
N PRO A 202 21.71 -4.06 -13.90
CA PRO A 202 20.75 -3.06 -14.34
C PRO A 202 19.69 -2.83 -13.27
N LEU A 203 19.29 -1.57 -13.08
CA LEU A 203 18.20 -1.25 -12.17
C LEU A 203 16.90 -1.91 -12.61
N PRO A 204 16.05 -2.37 -11.68
CA PRO A 204 14.77 -2.96 -12.05
C PRO A 204 13.91 -1.99 -12.89
N PRO A 205 13.07 -2.48 -13.81
CA PRO A 205 12.16 -1.67 -14.63
C PRO A 205 10.96 -1.16 -13.82
N TYR A 206 11.18 -0.86 -12.54
CA TYR A 206 10.20 -0.36 -11.60
C TYR A 206 10.89 0.34 -10.44
N ARG A 207 10.12 1.15 -9.72
CA ARG A 207 10.48 1.72 -8.44
C ARG A 207 9.45 1.35 -7.39
N VAL A 208 9.90 1.18 -6.16
CA VAL A 208 9.06 0.89 -4.99
C VAL A 208 9.16 2.04 -4.01
N LEU A 209 8.15 2.20 -3.15
CA LEU A 209 8.26 3.15 -2.07
C LEU A 209 9.40 2.75 -1.13
N THR A 210 10.39 3.64 -1.04
CA THR A 210 11.59 3.51 -0.21
C THR A 210 11.57 4.48 0.97
N GLY A 211 10.70 5.49 0.92
CA GLY A 211 10.49 6.36 2.05
C GLY A 211 9.55 7.51 1.77
N LEU A 212 9.42 8.37 2.77
CA LEU A 212 8.71 9.63 2.74
C LEU A 212 9.67 10.74 3.17
N ALA A 213 9.52 11.94 2.62
CA ALA A 213 10.21 13.13 3.11
C ALA A 213 9.25 14.31 3.25
N ASP A 214 9.25 14.98 4.40
CA ASP A 214 8.44 16.17 4.58
C ASP A 214 9.19 17.45 4.20
N ARG A 215 8.49 18.59 4.26
CA ARG A 215 9.04 19.91 3.95
C ARG A 215 10.10 20.42 4.93
N PHE A 216 10.31 19.72 6.05
CA PHE A 216 11.29 20.06 7.08
C PHE A 216 12.57 19.20 6.97
N GLY A 217 12.65 18.33 5.95
CA GLY A 217 13.80 17.44 5.74
C GLY A 217 13.75 16.17 6.60
N ARG A 218 12.64 15.91 7.32
CA ARG A 218 12.49 14.67 8.09
C ARG A 218 12.06 13.56 7.15
N THR A 219 12.63 12.37 7.36
CA THR A 219 12.41 11.21 6.51
C THR A 219 11.83 10.04 7.27
N LEU A 220 10.97 9.28 6.62
CA LEU A 220 10.61 7.91 7.01
C LEU A 220 11.21 7.00 5.96
N THR A 221 12.01 6.03 6.35
CA THR A 221 12.77 5.18 5.41
C THR A 221 12.38 3.72 5.59
N TYR A 222 12.07 3.06 4.48
CA TYR A 222 11.79 1.63 4.41
C TYR A 222 13.08 0.88 4.02
N ARG A 223 13.60 0.06 4.94
CA ARG A 223 14.69 -0.86 4.66
C ARG A 223 14.11 -2.17 4.13
N ARG A 224 14.53 -2.55 2.93
CA ARG A 224 14.10 -3.78 2.25
C ARG A 224 15.21 -4.82 2.28
N GLU A 225 14.83 -6.09 2.35
CA GLU A 225 15.78 -7.19 2.35
C GLU A 225 16.43 -7.35 0.97
N ALA A 226 17.75 -7.50 0.91
CA ALA A 226 18.48 -7.53 -0.36
C ALA A 226 18.58 -8.93 -0.99
N ALA A 227 18.40 -9.99 -0.19
CA ALA A 227 18.61 -11.38 -0.62
C ALA A 227 17.72 -12.38 0.14
N GLY A 228 17.73 -13.63 -0.32
CA GLY A 228 16.99 -14.74 0.29
C GLY A 228 15.48 -14.68 0.04
N ASP A 229 14.74 -15.49 0.80
CA ASP A 229 13.29 -15.69 0.61
C ASP A 229 12.47 -14.42 0.81
N LEU A 230 12.99 -13.46 1.57
CA LEU A 230 12.36 -12.18 1.87
C LEU A 230 12.85 -11.04 0.97
N ALA A 231 13.67 -11.32 -0.05
CA ALA A 231 14.22 -10.28 -0.93
C ALA A 231 13.12 -9.35 -1.47
N GLY A 232 13.35 -8.04 -1.36
CA GLY A 232 12.43 -6.97 -1.74
C GLY A 232 11.38 -6.59 -0.69
N GLU A 233 11.18 -7.41 0.34
CA GLU A 233 10.20 -7.13 1.40
C GLU A 233 10.75 -6.15 2.44
N ILE A 234 9.87 -5.36 3.06
CA ILE A 234 10.25 -4.39 4.10
C ILE A 234 10.50 -5.12 5.41
N THR A 235 11.76 -5.17 5.85
CA THR A 235 12.15 -5.80 7.13
C THR A 235 12.56 -4.76 8.19
N GLY A 236 12.66 -3.49 7.82
CA GLY A 236 12.91 -2.41 8.77
C GLY A 236 12.31 -1.07 8.36
N VAL A 237 12.04 -0.23 9.36
CA VAL A 237 11.54 1.14 9.19
C VAL A 237 12.30 2.06 10.11
N THR A 238 12.78 3.19 9.60
CA THR A 238 13.21 4.32 10.42
C THR A 238 12.17 5.42 10.28
N ASP A 239 11.56 5.87 11.37
CA ASP A 239 10.50 6.89 11.31
C ASP A 239 11.06 8.32 11.34
N GLY A 240 10.16 9.32 11.24
CA GLY A 240 10.56 10.73 11.25
C GLY A 240 11.11 11.26 12.59
N ALA A 241 11.12 10.44 13.65
CA ALA A 241 11.78 10.75 14.92
C ALA A 241 13.15 10.04 15.05
N GLY A 242 13.55 9.23 14.06
CA GLY A 242 14.78 8.45 14.07
C GLY A 242 14.67 7.12 14.81
N ARG A 243 13.46 6.69 15.21
CA ARG A 243 13.26 5.38 15.84
C ARG A 243 13.38 4.30 14.78
N GLU A 244 14.08 3.22 15.11
CA GLU A 244 14.26 2.09 14.23
C GLU A 244 13.38 0.92 14.64
N PHE A 245 12.63 0.39 13.68
CA PHE A 245 11.74 -0.74 13.87
C PHE A 245 12.17 -1.91 13.00
N ARG A 246 12.06 -3.12 13.53
CA ARG A 246 12.20 -4.38 12.78
C ARG A 246 10.82 -4.98 12.53
N LEU A 247 10.52 -5.26 11.27
CA LEU A 247 9.31 -5.97 10.85
C LEU A 247 9.67 -7.44 10.70
N VAL A 248 9.09 -8.31 11.51
CA VAL A 248 9.28 -9.75 11.43
C VAL A 248 8.31 -10.32 10.42
N LEU A 249 8.85 -10.90 9.36
CA LEU A 249 8.09 -11.55 8.31
C LEU A 249 8.26 -13.06 8.42
N THR A 250 7.17 -13.79 8.23
CA THR A 250 7.18 -15.26 8.17
C THR A 250 6.76 -15.72 6.79
N THR A 251 7.35 -16.80 6.30
CA THR A 251 6.94 -17.46 5.06
C THR A 251 5.84 -18.48 5.32
N GLN A 252 5.15 -18.91 4.26
CA GLN A 252 4.14 -19.96 4.37
C GLN A 252 4.75 -21.28 4.86
N ALA A 253 5.95 -21.62 4.36
CA ALA A 253 6.69 -22.81 4.76
C ALA A 253 7.03 -22.80 6.26
N GLN A 254 7.48 -21.66 6.80
CA GLN A 254 7.77 -21.52 8.24
C GLN A 254 6.51 -21.75 9.07
N ARG A 255 5.38 -21.13 8.72
CA ARG A 255 4.12 -21.32 9.45
C ARG A 255 3.59 -22.76 9.36
N ALA A 256 3.76 -23.42 8.22
CA ALA A 256 3.38 -24.82 8.05
C ALA A 256 4.25 -25.76 8.92
N GLU A 257 5.56 -25.50 9.03
CA GLU A 257 6.47 -26.24 9.90
C GLU A 257 6.14 -26.05 11.39
N GLU A 258 5.91 -24.81 11.81
CA GLU A 258 5.54 -24.48 13.20
C GLU A 258 4.22 -25.16 13.61
N ALA A 259 3.23 -25.19 12.71
CA ALA A 259 1.96 -25.89 12.95
C ALA A 259 2.15 -27.41 13.06
N ARG A 260 2.99 -28.01 12.22
CA ARG A 260 3.33 -29.44 12.30
C ARG A 260 4.03 -29.77 13.62
N THR A 261 5.04 -29.00 14.00
CA THR A 261 5.77 -29.19 15.27
C THR A 261 4.86 -29.05 16.49
N SER A 262 3.98 -28.04 16.50
CA SER A 262 3.03 -27.82 17.60
C SER A 262 2.03 -28.97 17.73
N SER A 263 1.58 -29.54 16.61
CA SER A 263 0.66 -30.68 16.62
C SER A 263 1.30 -31.96 17.16
N LEU A 264 2.61 -32.15 16.94
CA LEU A 264 3.38 -33.28 17.47
C LEU A 264 3.65 -33.16 18.98
N SER A 265 3.72 -31.93 19.52
CA SER A 265 3.92 -31.68 20.96
C SER A 265 2.64 -31.69 21.79
N SER A 266 1.46 -31.68 21.16
CA SER A 266 0.17 -31.71 21.86
C SER A 266 -0.22 -33.15 22.20
N SER A 267 -0.45 -33.45 23.47
CA SER A 267 -0.85 -34.78 23.95
C SER A 267 -2.32 -35.15 23.70
N ASP A 268 -3.08 -34.33 22.98
CA ASP A 268 -4.50 -34.53 22.72
C ASP A 268 -4.69 -35.25 21.36
N SER A 269 -4.64 -36.58 21.41
CA SER A 269 -4.60 -37.51 20.27
C SER A 269 -5.95 -37.70 19.56
N SER A 270 -6.81 -36.69 19.50
CA SER A 270 -8.18 -36.84 18.96
C SER A 270 -8.44 -36.11 17.65
N ARG A 271 -7.47 -35.38 17.09
CA ARG A 271 -7.61 -34.70 15.79
C ARG A 271 -6.93 -35.48 14.67
N PRO A 272 -7.64 -35.89 13.59
CA PRO A 272 -7.02 -36.59 12.49
C PRO A 272 -5.90 -35.74 11.85
N LEU A 273 -4.80 -36.39 11.48
CA LEU A 273 -3.63 -35.81 10.76
C LEU A 273 -3.97 -35.19 9.39
N SER A 274 -5.25 -35.16 8.99
CA SER A 274 -5.68 -34.65 7.70
C SER A 274 -6.03 -33.16 7.79
N ALA A 275 -5.16 -32.36 7.15
CA ALA A 275 -5.19 -30.92 6.96
C ALA A 275 -4.55 -30.10 8.11
N SER A 276 -3.23 -29.89 8.01
CA SER A 276 -2.56 -28.73 8.61
C SER A 276 -3.39 -27.46 8.30
N PRO A 277 -3.65 -26.58 9.28
CA PRO A 277 -4.35 -25.31 9.02
C PRO A 277 -3.57 -24.39 8.07
N PHE A 278 -2.29 -24.68 7.84
CA PHE A 278 -1.43 -23.98 6.90
C PHE A 278 -1.04 -24.94 5.76
N PRO A 279 -1.57 -24.75 4.54
CA PRO A 279 -1.13 -25.53 3.38
C PRO A 279 0.33 -25.18 3.05
N ASP A 280 1.11 -26.15 2.56
CA ASP A 280 2.54 -25.92 2.26
C ASP A 280 2.75 -24.88 1.14
N THR A 281 1.80 -24.80 0.20
CA THR A 281 1.81 -23.83 -0.90
C THR A 281 0.49 -23.09 -0.99
N LEU A 282 0.55 -21.80 -1.32
CA LEU A 282 -0.65 -21.00 -1.60
C LEU A 282 -1.09 -21.16 -3.06
N PRO A 283 -2.39 -21.22 -3.33
CA PRO A 283 -2.89 -21.27 -4.71
C PRO A 283 -2.53 -19.99 -5.45
N GLY A 284 -2.21 -20.13 -6.74
CA GLY A 284 -2.14 -18.98 -7.63
C GLY A 284 -3.49 -18.27 -7.66
N THR A 285 -3.48 -16.95 -7.60
CA THR A 285 -4.70 -16.16 -7.71
C THR A 285 -4.71 -15.36 -8.99
N GLU A 286 -5.89 -14.90 -9.39
CA GLU A 286 -6.02 -13.94 -10.46
C GLU A 286 -5.31 -12.61 -10.17
N TYR A 287 -4.85 -12.33 -8.94
CA TYR A 287 -4.06 -11.14 -8.60
C TYR A 287 -2.56 -11.31 -8.89
N GLY A 288 -2.12 -12.52 -9.22
CA GLY A 288 -0.72 -12.91 -9.31
C GLY A 288 -0.31 -13.89 -8.21
N PRO A 289 0.96 -14.33 -8.21
CA PRO A 289 1.47 -15.23 -7.20
C PRO A 289 1.57 -14.52 -5.85
N ASP A 290 0.94 -15.09 -4.83
CA ASP A 290 1.15 -14.72 -3.44
C ASP A 290 2.37 -15.45 -2.92
N ARG A 291 3.40 -14.70 -2.50
CA ARG A 291 4.64 -15.28 -1.96
C ARG A 291 4.45 -15.92 -0.59
N GLY A 292 3.27 -15.79 0.01
CA GLY A 292 2.97 -16.34 1.33
C GLY A 292 3.79 -15.71 2.45
N ILE A 293 4.32 -14.51 2.23
CA ILE A 293 5.04 -13.75 3.25
C ILE A 293 4.01 -12.93 4.02
N ARG A 294 4.04 -12.99 5.35
CA ARG A 294 3.13 -12.26 6.24
C ARG A 294 3.91 -11.60 7.37
N LEU A 295 3.46 -10.40 7.78
CA LEU A 295 3.95 -9.75 8.99
C LEU A 295 3.46 -10.52 10.21
N SER A 296 4.37 -10.89 11.11
CA SER A 296 4.05 -11.54 12.39
C SER A 296 4.23 -10.59 13.58
N ALA A 297 5.25 -9.73 13.56
CA ALA A 297 5.54 -8.81 14.65
C ALA A 297 6.25 -7.54 14.16
N VAL A 298 6.19 -6.49 15.00
CA VAL A 298 6.95 -5.24 14.82
C VAL A 298 7.67 -4.95 16.14
N TRP A 299 8.98 -4.83 16.11
CA TRP A 299 9.82 -4.56 17.28
C TRP A 299 10.46 -3.19 17.16
N LEU A 300 10.47 -2.41 18.25
CA LEU A 300 11.32 -1.24 18.39
C LEU A 300 12.74 -1.71 18.70
N MET A 301 13.70 -1.33 17.86
CA MET A 301 15.10 -1.74 17.97
C MET A 301 16.01 -0.63 18.49
N HIS A 302 15.61 0.63 18.27
CA HIS A 302 16.33 1.79 18.75
C HIS A 302 15.37 2.97 18.89
N ASP A 303 15.43 3.67 20.02
CA ASP A 303 14.76 4.95 20.24
C ASP A 303 15.79 6.03 20.61
N PRO A 304 16.02 7.05 19.77
CA PRO A 304 16.96 8.12 20.07
C PRO A 304 16.61 8.91 21.35
N ALA A 305 15.33 8.96 21.74
CA ALA A 305 14.91 9.65 22.96
C ALA A 305 15.19 8.81 24.22
N TYR A 306 15.24 7.49 24.09
CA TYR A 306 15.42 6.55 25.18
C TYR A 306 16.46 5.47 24.83
N PRO A 307 17.73 5.84 24.61
CA PRO A 307 18.74 4.92 24.07
C PRO A 307 19.11 3.77 25.02
N GLU A 308 18.84 3.90 26.31
CA GLU A 308 19.15 2.89 27.34
C GLU A 308 17.95 2.03 27.76
N SER A 309 16.76 2.26 27.20
CA SER A 309 15.57 1.48 27.53
C SER A 309 14.82 1.04 26.27
N LEU A 310 14.82 -0.27 26.02
CA LEU A 310 14.00 -0.93 25.00
C LEU A 310 13.13 -2.00 25.66
#